data_AF-A0A938QIF9-F1
#
_entry.id   AF-A0A938QIF9-F1
#
_cell.length_a   1.000
_cell.length_b   1.000
_cell.length_c   1.000
_cell.angle_alpha   90.00
_cell.angle_beta   90.00
_cell.angle_gamma   90.00
#
_symmetry.space_group_name_H-M   'P 1'
#
loop_
_entity.id
_entity.type
_entity.pdbx_description
1 polymer ?
#
loop_
_entity_poly.entity_id
_entity_poly.type
_entity_poly.pdbx_seq_one_letter_code
_entity_poly.pdbx_strand_id
1 'polypeptide(L)'
;MLHSAHCRACKVRVRELLAAIYGDCQVNRGFEWPSQPQGYAHTLIGAPLQQIADALGNLRGHRDYIKSPTMPPCDYFIADPGFILEFDESQHFSWPRLITLAQYPQDLQVGYSISRWQTLCRQIAAVDNTPLDRDERRAWYDTLRDLLPIIHGFRPTVRLYAGDFQWCALDPGNAADRATFAARCESRL
;
A
#
# COMPACT_ATOMS: atom_id res chain seq x y z
N MET A 1 -4.19 -25.97 -10.35
CA MET A 1 -4.47 -24.62 -10.88
C MET A 1 -3.21 -23.79 -10.65
N LEU A 2 -2.71 -23.06 -11.66
CA LEU A 2 -1.61 -22.12 -11.46
C LEU A 2 -2.09 -20.97 -10.57
N HIS A 3 -1.41 -20.76 -9.45
CA HIS A 3 -1.59 -19.60 -8.60
C HIS A 3 -1.07 -18.35 -9.33
N SER A 4 -1.80 -17.23 -9.25
CA SER A 4 -1.43 -15.95 -9.86
C SER A 4 -1.52 -14.81 -8.85
N ALA A 5 -0.86 -13.69 -9.15
CA ALA A 5 -0.91 -12.48 -8.33
C ALA A 5 -2.32 -11.85 -8.20
N HIS A 6 -3.33 -12.36 -8.91
CA HIS A 6 -4.74 -11.93 -8.82
C HIS A 6 -5.63 -12.98 -8.12
N CYS A 7 -5.04 -13.90 -7.36
CA CYS A 7 -5.78 -14.97 -6.71
C CYS A 7 -6.72 -14.42 -5.62
N ARG A 8 -8.04 -14.43 -5.89
CA ARG A 8 -9.06 -14.01 -4.92
C ARG A 8 -9.01 -14.80 -3.61
N ALA A 9 -8.68 -16.09 -3.68
CA ALA A 9 -8.52 -16.93 -2.49
C ALA A 9 -7.37 -16.46 -1.58
N CYS A 10 -6.33 -15.83 -2.14
CA CYS A 10 -5.26 -15.25 -1.33
C CYS A 10 -5.72 -14.05 -0.53
N LYS A 11 -6.50 -13.13 -1.12
CA LYS A 11 -7.09 -12.01 -0.37
C LYS A 11 -7.97 -12.51 0.79
N VAL A 12 -8.84 -13.50 0.52
CA VAL A 12 -9.65 -14.12 1.57
C VAL A 12 -8.77 -14.72 2.67
N ARG A 13 -7.74 -15.48 2.29
CA ARG A 13 -6.86 -16.13 3.26
C ARG A 13 -6.03 -15.14 4.09
N VAL A 14 -5.54 -14.05 3.49
CA VAL A 14 -4.85 -12.96 4.20
C VAL A 14 -5.77 -12.35 5.25
N ARG A 15 -7.03 -12.06 4.91
CA ARG A 15 -8.02 -11.56 5.88
C ARG A 15 -8.22 -12.54 7.05
N GLU A 16 -8.41 -13.82 6.75
CA GLU A 16 -8.62 -14.87 7.75
C GLU A 16 -7.40 -15.00 8.69
N LEU A 17 -6.19 -14.96 8.14
CA LEU A 17 -4.94 -14.99 8.92
C LEU A 17 -4.80 -13.76 9.82
N LEU A 18 -5.06 -12.57 9.28
CA LEU A 18 -5.06 -11.33 10.06
C LEU A 18 -6.05 -11.41 11.22
N ALA A 19 -7.28 -11.89 10.97
CA ALA A 19 -8.28 -12.04 12.00
C ALA A 19 -7.89 -13.08 13.06
N ALA A 20 -7.27 -14.18 12.65
CA ALA A 20 -6.80 -15.23 13.56
C ALA A 20 -5.62 -14.79 14.44
N ILE A 21 -4.84 -13.79 14.01
CA ILE A 21 -3.65 -13.29 14.73
C ILE A 21 -3.99 -12.08 15.58
N TYR A 22 -4.70 -11.10 15.01
CA TYR A 22 -4.93 -9.79 15.64
C TYR A 22 -6.40 -9.56 16.06
N GLY A 23 -7.30 -10.52 15.81
CA GLY A 23 -8.71 -10.39 16.17
C GLY A 23 -9.53 -9.66 15.10
N ASP A 24 -9.97 -8.43 15.37
CA ASP A 24 -10.82 -7.70 14.42
C ASP A 24 -10.01 -7.25 13.19
N CYS A 25 -10.50 -7.64 12.00
CA CYS A 25 -9.89 -7.30 10.71
C CYS A 25 -10.95 -6.67 9.81
N GLN A 26 -10.83 -5.36 9.63
CA GLN A 26 -11.78 -4.55 8.87
C GLN A 26 -11.33 -4.46 7.42
N VAL A 27 -12.20 -4.87 6.50
CA VAL A 27 -11.93 -4.84 5.06
C VAL A 27 -12.48 -3.55 4.46
N ASN A 28 -11.79 -2.96 3.48
CA ASN A 28 -12.24 -1.73 2.82
C ASN A 28 -12.54 -0.61 3.82
N ARG A 29 -11.69 -0.43 4.83
CA ARG A 29 -11.84 0.65 5.81
C ARG A 29 -11.46 1.98 5.15
N GLY A 30 -12.41 2.92 5.13
CA GLY A 30 -12.18 4.30 4.70
C GLY A 30 -11.68 5.18 5.85
N PHE A 31 -10.97 6.25 5.49
CA PHE A 31 -10.55 7.31 6.40
C PHE A 31 -10.93 8.66 5.80
N GLU A 32 -11.40 9.59 6.62
CA GLU A 32 -11.74 10.97 6.20
C GLU A 32 -10.48 11.85 6.07
N TRP A 33 -9.38 11.25 5.62
CA TRP A 33 -8.11 11.93 5.42
C TRP A 33 -8.10 12.62 4.04
N PRO A 34 -7.76 13.91 3.95
CA PRO A 34 -7.68 14.61 2.67
C PRO A 34 -6.77 13.89 1.67
N SER A 35 -7.13 13.86 0.39
CA SER A 35 -6.23 13.32 -0.65
C SER A 35 -5.38 14.39 -1.33
N GLN A 36 -5.60 15.65 -1.00
CA GLN A 36 -4.86 16.78 -1.56
C GLN A 36 -3.64 17.10 -0.68
N PRO A 37 -2.44 17.33 -1.27
CA PRO A 37 -1.23 17.61 -0.50
C PRO A 37 -1.36 18.86 0.39
N GLN A 38 -2.18 19.84 -0.01
CA GLN A 38 -2.42 21.06 0.76
C GLN A 38 -3.05 20.80 2.13
N GLY A 39 -3.78 19.68 2.28
CA GLY A 39 -4.32 19.25 3.58
C GLY A 39 -3.23 18.93 4.62
N TYR A 40 -1.97 18.80 4.19
CA TYR A 40 -0.84 18.39 5.02
C TYR A 40 0.29 19.42 5.06
N ALA A 41 0.08 20.63 4.52
CA ALA A 41 1.12 21.66 4.36
C ALA A 41 1.87 22.02 5.67
N HIS A 42 1.21 21.87 6.82
CA HIS A 42 1.78 22.16 8.14
C HIS A 42 2.22 20.91 8.92
N THR A 43 2.44 19.80 8.22
CA THR A 43 2.90 18.53 8.80
C THR A 43 4.29 18.17 8.29
N LEU A 44 4.96 17.22 8.95
CA LEU A 44 6.28 16.72 8.54
C LEU A 44 6.30 16.09 7.14
N ILE A 45 5.14 15.64 6.63
CA ILE A 45 5.01 15.03 5.30
C ILE A 45 4.51 16.01 4.23
N GLY A 46 4.18 17.25 4.58
CA GLY A 46 3.57 18.22 3.65
C GLY A 46 4.45 18.52 2.44
N ALA A 47 5.72 18.90 2.69
CA ALA A 47 6.69 19.15 1.62
C ALA A 47 6.99 17.89 0.77
N PRO A 48 7.25 16.71 1.37
CA PRO A 48 7.37 15.46 0.62
C PRO A 48 6.16 15.14 -0.28
N LEU A 49 4.93 15.29 0.24
CA LEU A 49 3.71 15.05 -0.53
C LEU A 49 3.57 16.02 -1.71
N GLN A 50 3.88 17.30 -1.51
CA GLN A 50 3.85 18.29 -2.59
C GLN A 50 4.89 17.95 -3.68
N GLN A 51 6.11 17.58 -3.29
CA GLN A 51 7.17 17.20 -4.22
C GLN A 51 6.77 15.96 -5.05
N ILE A 52 6.22 14.93 -4.41
CA ILE A 52 5.73 13.73 -5.08
C ILE A 52 4.58 14.08 -6.04
N ALA A 53 3.64 14.92 -5.62
CA ALA A 53 2.52 15.34 -6.44
C ALA A 53 3.00 16.08 -7.72
N ASP A 54 3.98 16.97 -7.57
CA ASP A 54 4.59 17.68 -8.69
C ASP A 54 5.33 16.73 -9.64
N ALA A 55 6.06 15.74 -9.11
CA ALA A 55 6.76 14.76 -9.92
C ALA A 55 5.81 13.87 -10.73
N LEU A 56 4.72 13.39 -10.12
CA LEU A 56 3.67 12.66 -10.84
C LEU A 56 3.01 13.53 -11.91
N GLY A 57 2.70 14.78 -11.57
CA GLY A 57 2.09 15.73 -12.50
C GLY A 57 2.96 16.03 -13.71
N ASN A 58 4.28 16.09 -13.52
CA ASN A 58 5.25 16.37 -14.58
C ASN A 58 5.60 15.13 -15.41
N LEU A 59 5.36 13.92 -14.91
CA LEU A 59 5.74 12.68 -15.60
C LEU A 59 5.16 12.57 -17.01
N ARG A 60 3.86 12.90 -17.14
CA ARG A 60 3.15 12.92 -18.42
C ARG A 60 2.45 14.25 -18.71
N GLY A 61 2.68 15.27 -17.88
CA GLY A 61 2.08 16.60 -18.03
C GLY A 61 0.59 16.67 -17.64
N HIS A 62 0.09 15.73 -16.84
CA HIS A 62 -1.29 15.71 -16.38
C HIS A 62 -1.34 15.75 -14.84
N ARG A 63 -2.05 16.73 -14.30
CA ARG A 63 -2.17 16.96 -12.84
C ARG A 63 -3.53 16.52 -12.26
N ASP A 64 -4.46 16.16 -13.13
CA ASP A 64 -5.81 15.75 -12.74
C ASP A 64 -5.88 14.22 -12.55
N TYR A 65 -5.12 13.70 -11.59
CA TYR A 65 -5.12 12.28 -11.19
C TYR A 65 -5.68 12.03 -9.78
N ILE A 66 -5.84 13.08 -8.97
CA ILE A 66 -6.46 13.02 -7.63
C ILE A 66 -7.98 13.14 -7.79
N LYS A 67 -8.66 11.99 -7.85
CA LYS A 67 -10.11 11.91 -8.17
C LYS A 67 -11.04 11.88 -6.97
N SER A 68 -10.52 11.67 -5.77
CA SER A 68 -11.28 11.58 -4.53
C SER A 68 -10.86 12.73 -3.61
N PRO A 69 -11.81 13.40 -2.92
CA PRO A 69 -11.45 14.43 -1.94
C PRO A 69 -10.80 13.81 -0.69
N THR A 70 -11.17 12.57 -0.37
CA THR A 70 -10.66 11.82 0.79
C THR A 70 -10.06 10.49 0.35
N MET A 71 -9.23 9.92 1.23
CA MET A 71 -8.54 8.66 0.98
C MET A 71 -9.50 7.53 0.59
N PRO A 72 -9.26 6.86 -0.56
CA PRO A 72 -9.95 5.62 -0.88
C PRO A 72 -9.68 4.57 0.19
N PRO A 73 -10.62 3.62 0.40
CA PRO A 73 -10.46 2.58 1.40
C PRO A 73 -9.16 1.78 1.26
N CYS A 74 -8.59 1.35 2.38
CA CYS A 74 -7.49 0.41 2.41
C CYS A 74 -7.98 -1.04 2.29
N ASP A 75 -7.11 -1.97 1.91
CA ASP A 75 -7.50 -3.39 1.81
C ASP A 75 -7.90 -3.95 3.19
N TYR A 76 -7.03 -3.79 4.20
CA TYR A 76 -7.28 -4.25 5.57
C TYR A 76 -6.82 -3.22 6.60
N PHE A 77 -7.58 -3.12 7.69
CA PHE A 77 -7.24 -2.34 8.87
C PHE A 77 -7.37 -3.19 10.14
N ILE A 78 -6.34 -3.10 10.99
CA ILE A 78 -6.25 -3.77 12.29
C ILE A 78 -6.24 -2.69 13.37
N ALA A 79 -7.27 -2.65 14.21
CA ALA A 79 -7.47 -1.59 15.20
C ALA A 79 -6.47 -1.66 16.37
N ASP A 80 -6.07 -2.87 16.77
CA ASP A 80 -5.04 -3.12 17.78
C ASP A 80 -4.04 -4.12 17.17
N PRO A 81 -2.83 -3.69 16.78
CA PRO A 81 -2.11 -2.52 17.30
C PRO A 81 -2.19 -1.23 16.45
N GLY A 82 -3.18 -1.09 15.57
CA GLY A 82 -3.45 0.15 14.83
C GLY A 82 -2.61 0.31 13.56
N PHE A 83 -2.80 -0.57 12.58
CA PHE A 83 -2.06 -0.53 11.31
C PHE A 83 -2.93 -0.87 10.09
N ILE A 84 -2.47 -0.42 8.93
CA ILE A 84 -3.06 -0.73 7.62
C ILE A 84 -2.21 -1.81 6.94
N LEU A 85 -2.87 -2.78 6.29
CA LEU A 85 -2.22 -3.71 5.39
C LEU A 85 -2.78 -3.56 3.98
N GLU A 86 -1.90 -3.30 3.01
CA GLU A 86 -2.21 -3.32 1.58
C GLU A 86 -1.70 -4.63 0.95
N PHE A 87 -2.56 -5.27 0.13
CA PHE A 87 -2.25 -6.50 -0.57
C PHE A 87 -2.06 -6.19 -2.06
N ASP A 88 -0.83 -5.80 -2.39
CA ASP A 88 -0.46 -5.29 -3.70
C ASP A 88 -0.51 -6.39 -4.77
N GLU A 89 -1.33 -6.17 -5.79
CA GLU A 89 -1.30 -6.95 -7.04
C GLU A 89 -0.30 -6.33 -8.03
N SER A 90 0.02 -7.05 -9.11
CA SER A 90 1.01 -6.64 -10.13
C SER A 90 0.82 -5.20 -10.66
N GLN A 91 -0.43 -4.75 -10.77
CA GLN A 91 -0.81 -3.41 -11.25
C GLN A 91 -0.30 -2.25 -10.39
N HIS A 92 0.11 -2.49 -9.13
CA HIS A 92 0.69 -1.46 -8.26
C HIS A 92 2.16 -1.19 -8.58
N PHE A 93 2.83 -2.07 -9.33
CA PHE A 93 4.27 -2.00 -9.61
C PHE A 93 4.53 -1.34 -10.97
N SER A 94 4.22 -0.03 -11.05
CA SER A 94 4.31 0.79 -12.26
C SER A 94 5.44 1.81 -12.22
N TRP A 95 5.71 2.48 -13.35
CA TRP A 95 6.70 3.56 -13.42
C TRP A 95 6.33 4.78 -12.54
N PRO A 96 5.07 5.27 -12.52
CA PRO A 96 4.66 6.29 -11.55
C PRO A 96 4.94 5.87 -10.10
N ARG A 97 4.67 4.61 -9.75
CA ARG A 97 4.95 4.12 -8.39
C ARG A 97 6.43 4.19 -8.05
N LEU A 98 7.30 3.78 -8.97
CA LEU A 98 8.76 3.89 -8.81
C LEU A 98 9.20 5.34 -8.54
N ILE A 99 8.64 6.30 -9.27
CA ILE A 99 8.92 7.74 -9.07
C ILE A 99 8.53 8.19 -7.67
N THR A 100 7.35 7.80 -7.19
CA THR A 100 6.92 8.15 -5.83
C THR A 100 7.86 7.58 -4.77
N LEU A 101 8.19 6.30 -4.86
CA LEU A 101 9.05 5.60 -3.91
C LEU A 101 10.48 6.17 -3.86
N ALA A 102 10.96 6.72 -4.98
CA ALA A 102 12.29 7.35 -5.05
C ALA A 102 12.36 8.70 -4.32
N GLN A 103 11.20 9.27 -3.95
CA GLN A 103 11.09 10.57 -3.29
C GLN A 103 10.62 10.48 -1.84
N TYR A 104 10.48 9.27 -1.31
CA TYR A 104 10.14 9.11 0.10
C TYR A 104 11.25 9.71 0.98
N PRO A 105 10.90 10.39 2.09
CA PRO A 105 11.88 10.86 3.05
C PRO A 105 12.78 9.71 3.52
N GLN A 106 14.08 9.97 3.67
CA GLN A 106 15.05 8.92 4.02
C GLN A 106 14.82 8.34 5.42
N ASP A 107 14.25 9.14 6.31
CA ASP A 107 13.91 8.81 7.69
C ASP A 107 12.47 8.27 7.85
N LEU A 108 11.70 8.16 6.74
CA LEU A 108 10.37 7.60 6.79
C LEU A 108 10.41 6.11 7.15
N GLN A 109 9.76 5.76 8.25
CA GLN A 109 9.54 4.36 8.61
C GLN A 109 8.32 3.83 7.85
N VAL A 110 8.54 2.82 7.01
CA VAL A 110 7.49 2.09 6.29
C VAL A 110 7.53 0.60 6.63
N GLY A 111 6.38 -0.06 6.56
CA GLY A 111 6.26 -1.49 6.83
C GLY A 111 6.52 -2.37 5.61
N TYR A 112 7.55 -2.04 4.82
CA TYR A 112 8.04 -2.85 3.70
C TYR A 112 9.40 -2.35 3.22
N SER A 113 10.07 -3.11 2.35
CA SER A 113 11.34 -2.67 1.76
C SER A 113 11.08 -1.77 0.55
N ILE A 114 11.36 -0.47 0.68
CA ILE A 114 11.26 0.50 -0.43
C ILE A 114 12.11 0.04 -1.62
N SER A 115 13.36 -0.36 -1.39
CA SER A 115 14.28 -0.81 -2.44
C SER A 115 13.77 -2.06 -3.19
N ARG A 116 13.13 -2.98 -2.46
CA ARG A 116 12.46 -4.14 -3.05
C ARG A 116 11.25 -3.73 -3.88
N TRP A 117 10.38 -2.86 -3.37
CA TRP A 117 9.22 -2.36 -4.11
C TRP A 117 9.62 -1.59 -5.37
N GLN A 118 10.70 -0.79 -5.29
CA GLN A 118 11.29 -0.16 -6.47
C GLN A 118 11.78 -1.19 -7.49
N THR A 119 12.44 -2.26 -7.03
CA THR A 119 12.88 -3.37 -7.90
C THR A 119 11.69 -4.06 -8.56
N LEU A 120 10.61 -4.33 -7.82
CA LEU A 120 9.37 -4.90 -8.37
C LEU A 120 8.77 -3.96 -9.43
N CYS A 121 8.76 -2.65 -9.21
CA CYS A 121 8.30 -1.69 -10.22
C CYS A 121 9.14 -1.75 -11.50
N ARG A 122 10.46 -1.94 -11.41
CA ARG A 122 11.34 -2.09 -12.58
C ARG A 122 11.11 -3.42 -13.31
N GLN A 123 10.87 -4.50 -12.58
CA GLN A 123 10.73 -5.85 -13.14
C GLN A 123 9.36 -6.09 -13.75
N ILE A 124 8.30 -5.71 -13.04
CA ILE A 124 6.91 -5.91 -13.48
C ILE A 124 6.55 -4.85 -14.51
N ALA A 125 7.00 -3.61 -14.32
CA ALA A 125 6.77 -2.49 -15.22
C ALA A 125 5.30 -2.41 -15.68
N ALA A 126 4.37 -2.53 -14.73
CA ALA A 126 2.95 -2.51 -15.04
C ALA A 126 2.57 -1.18 -15.69
N VAL A 127 1.70 -1.27 -16.70
CA VAL A 127 1.17 -0.12 -17.42
C VAL A 127 -0.33 -0.30 -17.60
N ASP A 128 -1.08 0.69 -17.13
CA ASP A 128 -2.53 0.77 -17.30
C ASP A 128 -2.93 2.25 -17.42
N ASN A 129 -3.04 2.68 -18.67
CA ASN A 129 -3.29 4.07 -19.05
C ASN A 129 -4.74 4.30 -19.49
N THR A 130 -5.69 3.51 -18.98
CA THR A 130 -7.11 3.67 -19.33
C THR A 130 -7.98 3.82 -18.09
N PRO A 131 -8.29 5.03 -17.60
CA PRO A 131 -7.95 6.33 -18.18
C PRO A 131 -6.46 6.67 -18.04
N LEU A 132 -6.02 7.66 -18.81
CA LEU A 132 -4.60 8.02 -18.99
C LEU A 132 -3.83 8.20 -17.68
N ASP A 133 -4.51 8.66 -16.63
CA ASP A 133 -4.00 9.02 -15.31
C ASP A 133 -4.05 7.87 -14.28
N ARG A 134 -4.49 6.67 -14.68
CA ARG A 134 -4.80 5.60 -13.72
C ARG A 134 -3.57 5.12 -12.95
N ASP A 135 -2.40 5.06 -13.56
CA ASP A 135 -1.18 4.67 -12.85
C ASP A 135 -0.65 5.77 -11.91
N GLU A 136 -0.73 7.05 -12.27
CA GLU A 136 -0.44 8.17 -11.35
C GLU A 136 -1.40 8.17 -10.17
N ARG A 137 -2.69 7.92 -10.45
CA ARG A 137 -3.72 7.83 -9.43
C ARG A 137 -3.42 6.70 -8.43
N ARG A 138 -3.08 5.50 -8.91
CA ARG A 138 -2.67 4.38 -8.05
C ARG A 138 -1.45 4.75 -7.23
N ALA A 139 -0.41 5.27 -7.88
CA ALA A 139 0.83 5.65 -7.22
C ALA A 139 0.60 6.73 -6.14
N TRP A 140 -0.22 7.74 -6.41
CA TRP A 140 -0.57 8.79 -5.47
C TRP A 140 -1.28 8.26 -4.22
N TYR A 141 -2.33 7.47 -4.39
CA TYR A 141 -3.04 6.91 -3.25
C TYR A 141 -2.17 5.92 -2.47
N ASP A 142 -1.31 5.16 -3.15
CA ASP A 142 -0.33 4.32 -2.46
C ASP A 142 0.68 5.15 -1.66
N THR A 143 1.10 6.31 -2.16
CA THR A 143 1.92 7.26 -1.39
C THR A 143 1.20 7.73 -0.14
N LEU A 144 -0.04 8.17 -0.25
CA LEU A 144 -0.80 8.62 0.91
C LEU A 144 -0.98 7.48 1.93
N ARG A 145 -1.27 6.26 1.48
CA ARG A 145 -1.36 5.11 2.40
C ARG A 145 -0.07 4.83 3.16
N ASP A 146 1.08 5.20 2.63
CA ASP A 146 2.36 4.97 3.31
C ASP A 146 2.76 6.11 4.23
N LEU A 147 2.46 7.37 3.85
CA LEU A 147 2.94 8.56 4.56
C LEU A 147 1.94 9.07 5.61
N LEU A 148 0.64 8.85 5.42
CA LEU A 148 -0.39 9.33 6.35
C LEU A 148 -0.47 8.61 7.71
N PRO A 149 -0.25 7.28 7.82
CA PRO A 149 -0.43 6.57 9.09
C PRO A 149 0.29 7.21 10.28
N ILE A 150 1.55 7.62 10.10
CA ILE A 150 2.39 8.15 11.20
C ILE A 150 1.85 9.46 11.78
N ILE A 151 1.29 10.34 10.93
CA ILE A 151 0.73 11.61 11.39
C ILE A 151 -0.67 11.45 12.01
N HIS A 152 -1.28 10.28 11.84
CA HIS A 152 -2.56 9.90 12.45
C HIS A 152 -2.40 8.93 13.63
N GLY A 153 -1.17 8.70 14.10
CA GLY A 153 -0.89 7.87 15.28
C GLY A 153 -0.98 6.37 15.02
N PHE A 154 -0.97 5.94 13.76
CA PHE A 154 -0.93 4.53 13.39
C PHE A 154 0.50 4.05 13.18
N ARG A 155 0.69 2.74 13.25
CA ARG A 155 1.93 2.10 12.83
C ARG A 155 2.11 2.22 11.31
N PRO A 156 3.34 2.08 10.81
CA PRO A 156 3.61 2.08 9.38
C PRO A 156 2.75 1.07 8.61
N THR A 157 2.35 1.44 7.39
CA THR A 157 1.59 0.55 6.51
C THR A 157 2.43 -0.66 6.12
N VAL A 158 1.85 -1.85 6.34
CA VAL A 158 2.41 -3.12 5.91
C VAL A 158 1.98 -3.38 4.46
N ARG A 159 2.92 -3.76 3.60
CA ARG A 159 2.61 -4.17 2.23
C ARG A 159 3.02 -5.60 1.97
N LEU A 160 2.11 -6.38 1.39
CA LEU A 160 2.35 -7.74 0.91
C LEU A 160 2.20 -7.76 -0.61
N TYR A 161 3.22 -8.25 -1.33
CA TYR A 161 3.04 -8.52 -2.75
C TYR A 161 2.32 -9.87 -2.93
N ALA A 162 1.19 -9.85 -3.64
CA ALA A 162 0.40 -11.04 -3.93
C ALA A 162 1.21 -12.16 -4.61
N GLY A 163 2.21 -11.80 -5.41
CA GLY A 163 3.07 -12.77 -6.11
C GLY A 163 4.19 -13.40 -5.25
N ASP A 164 4.36 -12.99 -4.00
CA ASP A 164 5.43 -13.49 -3.13
C ASP A 164 5.20 -14.90 -2.62
N PHE A 165 3.93 -15.28 -2.49
CA PHE A 165 3.56 -16.49 -1.78
C PHE A 165 2.18 -16.95 -2.23
N GLN A 166 1.96 -18.26 -2.26
CA GLN A 166 0.62 -18.81 -2.42
C GLN A 166 -0.14 -18.68 -1.09
N TRP A 167 -0.58 -17.47 -0.75
CA TRP A 167 -1.19 -17.16 0.56
C TRP A 167 -2.38 -18.08 0.88
N CYS A 168 -3.16 -18.47 -0.13
CA CYS A 168 -4.27 -19.40 0.01
C CYS A 168 -3.90 -20.83 0.41
N ALA A 169 -2.61 -21.18 0.43
CA ALA A 169 -2.12 -22.47 0.91
C ALA A 169 -1.94 -22.52 2.43
N LEU A 170 -1.80 -21.37 3.10
CA LEU A 170 -1.68 -21.31 4.56
C LEU A 170 -3.03 -21.60 5.20
N ASP A 171 -3.07 -22.28 6.34
CA ASP A 171 -4.27 -22.52 7.14
C ASP A 171 -4.33 -21.61 8.38
N PRO A 172 -5.37 -20.75 8.54
CA PRO A 172 -5.53 -19.91 9.73
C PRO A 172 -5.70 -20.72 11.02
N GLY A 173 -6.20 -21.97 10.93
CA GLY A 173 -6.30 -22.89 12.06
C GLY A 173 -4.93 -23.41 12.52
N ASN A 174 -3.94 -23.43 11.63
CA ASN A 174 -2.61 -23.97 11.90
C ASN A 174 -1.67 -22.91 12.52
N ALA A 175 -1.11 -23.21 13.68
CA ALA A 175 -0.23 -22.28 14.40
C ALA A 175 1.08 -21.95 13.67
N ALA A 176 1.66 -22.92 12.96
CA ALA A 176 2.90 -22.71 12.20
C ALA A 176 2.66 -21.80 10.97
N ASP A 177 1.51 -21.94 10.32
CA ASP A 177 1.12 -21.08 9.20
C ASP A 177 0.82 -19.65 9.67
N ARG A 178 0.16 -19.49 10.82
CA ARG A 178 -0.01 -18.18 11.46
C ARG A 178 1.34 -17.54 11.80
N ALA A 179 2.28 -18.29 12.37
CA ALA A 179 3.63 -17.78 12.66
C ALA A 179 4.38 -17.38 11.37
N THR A 180 4.24 -18.19 10.30
CA THR A 180 4.83 -17.91 8.98
C THR A 180 4.29 -16.62 8.36
N PHE A 181 2.99 -16.37 8.52
CA PHE A 181 2.35 -15.13 8.09
C PHE A 181 2.74 -13.94 8.99
N ALA A 182 2.66 -14.10 10.32
CA ALA A 182 2.99 -13.08 11.30
C ALA A 182 4.43 -12.58 11.13
N ALA A 183 5.40 -13.48 10.95
CA ALA A 183 6.80 -13.09 10.71
C ALA A 183 6.98 -12.17 9.49
N ARG A 184 6.11 -12.28 8.48
CA ARG A 184 6.10 -11.38 7.31
C ARG A 184 5.42 -10.04 7.60
N CYS A 185 4.54 -9.96 8.59
CA CYS A 185 3.91 -8.69 8.99
C CYS A 185 4.73 -7.97 10.08
N GLU A 186 5.20 -8.70 11.10
CA GLU A 186 5.89 -8.16 12.28
C GLU A 186 7.34 -7.75 12.01
N SER A 187 8.04 -8.40 11.07
CA SER A 187 9.34 -7.88 10.59
C SER A 187 9.23 -6.51 9.90
N ARG A 188 8.02 -5.97 9.81
CA ARG A 188 7.63 -4.76 9.12
C ARG A 188 6.80 -3.80 9.99
N LEU A 189 6.64 -4.07 11.29
CA LEU A 189 5.92 -3.23 12.26
C LEU A 189 6.81 -2.80 13.43
#